data_AF-A0A519YU87-F1
#
_entry.id   AF-A0A519YU87-F1
#
_cell.length_a   1.000
_cell.length_b   1.000
_cell.length_c   1.000
_cell.angle_alpha   90.00
_cell.angle_beta   90.00
_cell.angle_gamma   90.00
#
_symmetry.space_group_name_H-M   'P 1'
#
loop_
_entity.id
_entity.type
_entity.pdbx_description
1 polymer ?
#
loop_
_entity_poly.entity_id
_entity_poly.type
_entity_poly.pdbx_seq_one_letter_code
_entity_poly.pdbx_strand_id
1 'polypeptide(L)' 'MTRIDERLRTLSPERLKGIRRGIEKESLRVHPDGQLALSPHPIALGSALASPS' A
#
# COMPACT_ATOMS: atom_id res chain seq x y z
N MET A 1 -12.52 8.72 -26.31
CA MET A 1 -12.42 7.45 -25.58
C MET A 1 -11.27 6.66 -26.16
N THR A 2 -10.47 5.99 -25.33
CA THR A 2 -9.36 5.17 -25.82
C THR A 2 -9.85 3.75 -26.12
N ARG A 3 -9.16 3.05 -27.01
CA ARG A 3 -9.43 1.64 -27.34
C ARG A 3 -9.40 0.72 -26.12
N ILE A 4 -8.68 1.10 -25.05
CA ILE A 4 -8.65 0.31 -23.81
C ILE A 4 -9.93 0.50 -22.98
N ASP A 5 -10.48 1.72 -22.95
CA ASP A 5 -11.74 2.01 -22.25
C ASP A 5 -12.91 1.21 -22.83
N GLU A 6 -13.00 1.13 -24.16
CA GLU A 6 -14.03 0.36 -24.87
C GLU A 6 -13.94 -1.13 -24.54
N ARG A 7 -12.73 -1.70 -24.50
CA ARG A 7 -12.52 -3.11 -24.16
C ARG A 7 -12.85 -3.40 -22.70
N LEU A 8 -12.46 -2.52 -21.77
CA LEU A 8 -12.76 -2.66 -20.35
C LEU A 8 -14.26 -2.70 -20.08
N ARG A 9 -15.04 -1.89 -20.80
CA ARG A 9 -16.52 -1.85 -20.70
C ARG A 9 -17.20 -3.14 -21.14
N THR A 10 -16.53 -4.00 -21.93
CA THR A 10 -17.09 -5.28 -22.41
C THR A 10 -16.80 -6.47 -21.50
N LEU A 11 -16.04 -6.28 -20.42
CA LEU A 11 -15.70 -7.36 -19.49
C LEU A 11 -16.91 -7.69 -18.59
N SER A 12 -17.25 -8.97 -18.50
CA SER A 12 -18.24 -9.44 -17.52
C SER A 12 -17.66 -9.40 -16.09
N PRO A 13 -18.48 -9.13 -15.06
CA PRO A 13 -18.02 -9.08 -13.66
C PRO A 13 -17.28 -10.34 -13.20
N GLU A 14 -17.64 -11.51 -13.75
CA GLU A 14 -17.02 -12.81 -13.47
C GLU A 14 -15.51 -12.80 -13.77
N ARG A 15 -15.08 -12.07 -14.80
CA ARG A 15 -13.66 -12.00 -15.17
C ARG A 15 -12.80 -11.26 -14.16
N LEU A 16 -13.43 -10.45 -13.30
CA LEU A 16 -12.75 -9.68 -12.26
C LEU A 16 -12.81 -10.39 -10.89
N LYS A 17 -13.57 -11.49 -10.77
CA LYS A 17 -13.64 -12.28 -9.54
C LYS A 17 -12.28 -12.95 -9.27
N GLY A 18 -11.87 -12.97 -8.01
CA GLY A 18 -10.64 -13.64 -7.58
C GLY A 18 -9.34 -12.84 -7.72
N ILE A 19 -9.40 -11.57 -8.17
CA ILE A 19 -8.20 -10.72 -8.21
C ILE A 19 -7.65 -10.52 -6.78
N ARG A 20 -6.41 -10.96 -6.58
CA ARG A 20 -5.64 -10.77 -5.35
C ARG A 20 -4.80 -9.49 -5.49
N ARG A 21 -4.68 -8.72 -4.42
CA ARG A 21 -3.90 -7.47 -4.39
C ARG A 21 -3.08 -7.44 -3.10
N GLY A 22 -1.84 -6.99 -3.21
CA GLY A 22 -0.99 -6.61 -2.08
C GLY A 22 -0.85 -5.09 -2.05
N ILE A 23 -0.65 -4.51 -0.86
CA ILE A 23 -0.43 -3.08 -0.68
C ILE A 23 0.75 -2.91 0.25
N GLU A 24 1.69 -2.06 -0.17
CA GLU A 24 2.80 -1.57 0.65
C GLU A 24 2.70 -0.04 0.72
N LYS A 25 3.04 0.52 1.89
CA LYS A 25 2.97 1.96 2.12
C LYS A 25 4.16 2.43 2.94
N GLU A 26 4.83 3.44 2.44
CA GLU A 26 5.92 4.10 3.13
C GLU A 26 5.48 5.47 3.67
N SER A 27 6.01 5.87 4.81
CA SER A 27 5.86 7.23 5.35
C SER A 27 6.95 7.51 6.38
N LEU A 28 7.39 8.76 6.45
CA LEU A 28 8.31 9.22 7.49
C LEU A 28 7.58 9.39 8.83
N ARG A 29 8.28 9.12 9.93
CA ARG A 29 7.80 9.48 11.27
C ARG A 29 8.15 10.94 11.54
N VAL A 30 7.19 11.69 12.05
CA VAL A 30 7.33 13.13 12.33
C VAL A 30 6.81 13.47 13.72
N HIS A 31 7.32 14.57 14.26
CA HIS A 31 6.77 15.24 15.44
C HIS A 31 5.54 16.09 15.06
N PRO A 32 4.69 16.50 16.03
CA PRO A 32 3.52 17.34 15.74
C PRO A 32 3.83 18.69 15.08
N ASP A 33 5.05 19.19 15.23
CA ASP A 33 5.56 20.41 14.58
C ASP A 33 6.02 20.18 13.12
N GLY A 34 5.90 18.95 12.62
CA GLY A 34 6.27 18.55 11.26
C GLY A 34 7.75 18.19 11.08
N GLN A 35 8.57 18.22 12.13
CA GLN A 35 9.98 17.84 12.04
C GLN A 35 10.16 16.32 12.01
N LEU A 36 11.22 15.84 11.36
CA LEU A 36 11.53 14.41 11.30
C LEU A 36 11.84 13.85 12.69
N ALA A 37 11.23 12.72 13.01
CA ALA A 37 11.56 11.98 14.22
C ALA A 37 12.90 11.25 14.04
N LEU A 38 13.90 11.63 14.83
CA LEU A 38 15.23 11.00 14.84
C LEU A 38 15.36 9.87 15.87
N SER A 39 14.26 9.50 16.53
CA SER A 39 14.25 8.38 17.47
C SER A 39 14.45 7.03 16.75
N PRO A 40 14.95 5.99 17.44
CA PRO A 40 15.03 4.64 16.89
C PRO A 40 13.65 4.06 16.47
N HIS A 41 13.67 2.89 15.83
CA HIS A 41 12.44 2.16 15.51
C HIS A 41 11.62 1.86 16.78
N PRO A 42 10.28 2.07 16.77
CA PRO A 42 9.46 1.80 17.95
C PRO A 42 9.51 0.33 18.37
N ILE A 43 9.93 0.06 19.60
CA ILE A 43 10.09 -1.31 20.15
C ILE A 43 8.77 -2.10 20.08
N ALA A 44 7.63 -1.43 20.27
CA ALA A 44 6.31 -2.05 20.20
C ALA A 44 5.94 -2.63 18.82
N LEU A 45 6.64 -2.22 17.75
CA LEU A 45 6.43 -2.75 16.40
C LEU A 45 7.33 -3.96 16.07
N GLY A 46 8.16 -4.40 17.01
CA GLY A 46 9.06 -5.55 16.84
C GLY A 46 10.32 -5.21 16.04
N SER A 47 10.86 -6.21 15.33
CA SER A 47 12.09 -6.07 14.55
C SER A 47 11.78 -5.63 13.13
N ALA A 48 12.38 -4.52 12.69
CA ALA A 48 12.29 -4.08 11.29
C ALA A 48 12.85 -5.11 10.28
N LEU A 49 13.78 -5.99 10.70
CA LEU A 49 14.43 -6.97 9.83
C LEU A 49 13.56 -8.21 9.55
N ALA A 50 12.71 -8.60 10.49
CA ALA A 50 11.99 -9.88 10.45
C ALA A 50 10.52 -9.78 10.88
N SER A 51 9.96 -8.57 10.90
CA SER A 51 8.53 -8.40 11.19
C SER A 51 7.71 -9.09 10.10
N PRO A 52 6.71 -9.93 10.46
CA PRO A 52 5.82 -10.52 9.47
C PRO A 52 4.97 -9.42 8.81
N SER A 53 4.73 -9.56 7.51
CA SER A 53 3.74 -8.80 6.74
C SER A 53 2.54 -9.69 6.42
#